data_AF-A0A7C5CQU7-F1
#
_entry.id   AF-A0A7C5CQU7-F1
#
_cell.length_a   1.000
_cell.length_b   1.000
_cell.length_c   1.000
_cell.angle_alpha   90.00
_cell.angle_beta   90.00
_cell.angle_gamma   90.00
#
_symmetry.space_group_name_H-M   'P 1'
#
loop_
_entity.id
_entity.type
_entity.pdbx_description
1 polymer ?
#
loop_
_entity_poly.entity_id
_entity_poly.type
_entity_poly.pdbx_seq_one_letter_code
_entity_poly.pdbx_strand_id
1 'polypeptide(L)'
;MFGLISIITALASYWLLGNLPSHLPILLKTLILIPFVILLFWLELGFFTALLGFWMLSKHKKMPSAAAAITPSNTGMTHYSPPDHDTGHASMSDHGQVNHLTDQKPSRDDPTSTSTTAILLPIYNEDVAYVYAGLKSIYQSLQAHHCEQQFEFYILSDSDKASYLLKEGAAWTTLCEELNAKGRIHYRHRKHRVKKKSGNIMDFCRRWGNLHPYMIVLDADSLMGAKTLTTLVSMMDENPNVGLIQAPLYSTGMDSLFARSQ
;
A
#
# COMPACT_ATOMS: atom_id res chain seq x y z
N MET A 1 -30.11 -21.35 -3.81
CA MET A 1 -29.69 -20.11 -4.50
C MET A 1 -30.66 -19.75 -5.62
N PHE A 2 -30.74 -20.53 -6.71
CA PHE A 2 -31.64 -20.24 -7.83
C PHE A 2 -33.12 -20.11 -7.45
N GLY A 3 -33.62 -20.95 -6.53
CA GLY A 3 -35.01 -20.83 -6.05
C GLY A 3 -35.29 -19.51 -5.31
N LEU A 4 -34.32 -18.97 -4.57
CA LEU A 4 -34.48 -17.69 -3.86
C LEU A 4 -34.45 -16.52 -4.84
N ILE A 5 -33.55 -16.56 -5.82
CA ILE A 5 -33.45 -15.61 -6.94
C ILE A 5 -34.78 -15.54 -7.70
N SER A 6 -35.35 -16.70 -8.06
CA SER A 6 -36.64 -16.76 -8.75
C SER A 6 -37.79 -16.18 -7.92
N ILE A 7 -37.82 -16.41 -6.61
CA ILE A 7 -38.87 -15.88 -5.72
C ILE A 7 -38.76 -14.35 -5.59
N ILE A 8 -37.55 -13.81 -5.38
CA ILE A 8 -37.32 -12.37 -5.24
C ILE A 8 -37.64 -11.65 -6.56
N THR A 9 -37.18 -12.20 -7.69
CA THR A 9 -37.47 -11.68 -9.02
C THR A 9 -38.99 -11.67 -9.31
N ALA A 10 -39.71 -12.72 -8.90
CA ALA A 10 -41.17 -12.79 -9.06
C ALA A 10 -41.91 -11.75 -8.19
N LEU A 11 -41.50 -11.59 -6.93
CA LEU A 11 -42.07 -10.59 -6.02
C LEU A 11 -41.82 -9.16 -6.51
N ALA A 12 -40.60 -8.87 -6.96
CA ALA A 12 -40.23 -7.56 -7.50
C ALA A 12 -41.00 -7.24 -8.80
N SER A 13 -41.15 -8.24 -9.68
CA SER A 13 -41.94 -8.11 -10.91
C SER A 13 -43.42 -7.88 -10.62
N TYR A 14 -43.98 -8.58 -9.63
CA TYR A 14 -45.36 -8.38 -9.18
C TYR A 14 -45.58 -6.99 -8.59
N TRP A 15 -44.66 -6.52 -7.75
CA TRP A 15 -44.71 -5.19 -7.16
C TRP A 15 -44.59 -4.08 -8.22
N LEU A 16 -43.69 -4.23 -9.20
CA LEU A 16 -43.54 -3.28 -10.30
C LEU A 16 -44.81 -3.19 -11.14
N LEU A 17 -45.44 -4.34 -11.44
CA LEU A 17 -46.66 -4.38 -12.24
C LEU A 17 -47.85 -3.73 -11.52
N GLY A 18 -47.90 -3.82 -10.19
CA GLY A 18 -48.89 -3.16 -9.35
C GLY A 18 -48.73 -1.63 -9.24
N ASN A 19 -47.51 -1.10 -9.45
CA ASN A 19 -47.22 0.33 -9.41
C ASN A 19 -47.26 1.02 -10.78
N LEU A 20 -47.32 0.26 -11.88
CA LEU A 20 -47.45 0.84 -13.22
C LEU A 20 -48.86 1.40 -13.44
N PRO A 21 -49.02 2.56 -14.09
CA PRO A 21 -50.34 3.15 -14.34
C PRO A 21 -51.27 2.16 -15.05
N SER A 22 -52.51 2.05 -14.57
CA SER A 22 -53.46 1.06 -15.07
C SER A 22 -53.81 1.26 -16.56
N HIS A 23 -53.82 2.51 -17.04
CA HIS A 23 -54.11 2.92 -18.41
C HIS A 23 -52.99 2.63 -19.43
N LEU A 24 -51.81 2.18 -18.99
CA LEU A 24 -50.72 1.88 -19.91
C LEU A 24 -51.04 0.67 -20.81
N PRO A 25 -50.78 0.74 -22.13
CA PRO A 25 -50.97 -0.39 -23.02
C PRO A 25 -50.08 -1.57 -22.62
N ILE A 26 -50.57 -2.79 -22.84
CA ILE A 26 -49.87 -4.05 -22.48
C ILE A 26 -48.45 -4.09 -23.07
N LEU A 27 -48.28 -3.53 -24.27
CA LEU A 27 -46.99 -3.46 -24.96
C LEU A 27 -45.97 -2.64 -24.17
N LEU A 28 -46.36 -1.50 -23.61
CA LEU A 28 -45.45 -0.65 -22.85
C LEU A 28 -45.11 -1.26 -21.48
N LYS A 29 -46.08 -1.91 -20.82
CA LYS A 29 -45.83 -2.68 -19.59
C LYS A 29 -44.83 -3.80 -19.84
N THR A 30 -44.97 -4.52 -20.95
CA THR A 30 -44.06 -5.61 -21.33
C THR A 30 -42.67 -5.07 -21.69
N LEU A 31 -42.60 -3.93 -22.39
CA LEU A 31 -41.34 -3.26 -22.77
C LEU A 31 -40.53 -2.79 -21.56
N ILE A 32 -41.19 -2.45 -20.44
CA ILE A 32 -40.54 -2.08 -19.18
C ILE A 32 -40.18 -3.33 -18.37
N LEU A 33 -41.05 -4.33 -18.34
CA LEU A 33 -40.88 -5.54 -17.52
C LEU A 33 -39.71 -6.41 -18.01
N ILE A 34 -39.55 -6.57 -19.33
CA ILE A 34 -38.47 -7.40 -19.91
C ILE A 34 -37.06 -6.93 -19.47
N PRO A 35 -36.65 -5.67 -19.70
CA PRO A 35 -35.34 -5.20 -19.29
C PRO A 35 -35.19 -5.18 -17.76
N PHE A 36 -36.27 -4.92 -17.02
CA PHE A 36 -36.26 -4.98 -15.56
C PHE A 36 -35.89 -6.38 -15.05
N VAL A 37 -36.54 -7.43 -15.57
CA VAL A 37 -36.24 -8.82 -15.16
C VAL A 37 -34.81 -9.21 -15.52
N ILE A 38 -34.33 -8.82 -16.71
CA ILE A 38 -32.96 -9.10 -17.17
C ILE A 38 -31.94 -8.41 -16.27
N LEU A 39 -32.13 -7.11 -15.99
CA LEU A 39 -31.22 -6.33 -15.15
C LEU A 39 -31.23 -6.83 -13.70
N LEU A 40 -32.40 -7.18 -13.17
CA LEU A 40 -32.54 -7.69 -11.81
C LEU A 40 -31.84 -9.05 -11.66
N PHE A 41 -32.02 -9.95 -12.64
CA PHE A 41 -31.31 -11.23 -12.66
C PHE A 41 -29.79 -11.05 -12.70
N TRP A 42 -29.29 -10.12 -13.53
CA TRP A 42 -27.86 -9.81 -13.61
C TRP A 42 -27.30 -9.25 -12.30
N LEU A 43 -28.06 -8.35 -11.65
CA LEU A 43 -27.71 -7.78 -10.35
C LEU A 43 -27.63 -8.84 -9.26
N GLU A 44 -28.61 -9.74 -9.19
CA GLU A 44 -28.64 -10.84 -8.23
C GLU A 44 -27.45 -11.79 -8.43
N LEU A 45 -27.08 -12.11 -9.68
CA LEU A 45 -25.92 -12.94 -9.98
C LEU A 45 -24.61 -12.31 -9.48
N GLY A 46 -24.43 -11.00 -9.67
CA GLY A 46 -23.28 -10.25 -9.14
C GLY A 46 -23.23 -10.20 -7.62
N PHE A 47 -24.39 -10.01 -6.97
CA PHE A 47 -24.48 -9.98 -5.51
C PHE A 47 -24.15 -11.35 -4.88
N PHE A 48 -24.71 -12.45 -5.41
CA PHE A 48 -24.47 -13.78 -4.85
C PHE A 48 -23.03 -14.27 -5.08
N THR A 49 -22.41 -13.92 -6.22
CA THR A 49 -20.99 -14.22 -6.45
C THR A 49 -20.09 -13.48 -5.47
N ALA A 50 -20.39 -12.21 -5.15
CA ALA A 50 -19.68 -11.46 -4.11
C ALA A 50 -19.88 -12.05 -2.71
N LEU A 51 -21.11 -12.48 -2.36
CA LEU A 51 -21.41 -13.10 -1.07
C LEU A 51 -20.69 -14.45 -0.90
N LEU A 52 -20.65 -15.27 -1.95
CA LEU A 52 -19.88 -16.53 -1.95
C LEU A 52 -18.39 -16.27 -1.81
N GLY A 53 -17.85 -15.27 -2.51
CA GLY A 53 -16.44 -14.84 -2.37
C GLY A 53 -16.13 -14.36 -0.95
N PHE A 54 -16.98 -13.51 -0.38
CA PHE A 54 -16.84 -13.04 1.00
C PHE A 54 -16.97 -14.17 2.03
N TRP A 55 -17.90 -15.10 1.83
CA TRP A 55 -18.08 -16.26 2.71
C TRP A 55 -16.90 -17.22 2.62
N MET A 56 -16.36 -17.46 1.42
CA MET A 56 -15.15 -18.25 1.21
C MET A 56 -13.95 -17.63 1.92
N LEU A 57 -13.78 -16.31 1.84
CA LEU A 57 -12.74 -15.58 2.57
C LEU A 57 -12.96 -15.62 4.09
N SER A 58 -14.20 -15.50 4.55
CA SER A 58 -14.55 -15.55 5.98
C SER A 58 -14.38 -16.94 6.60
N LYS A 59 -14.63 -18.02 5.84
CA LYS A 59 -14.44 -19.39 6.32
C LYS A 59 -12.98 -19.84 6.32
N HIS A 60 -12.09 -19.15 5.62
CA HIS A 60 -10.64 -19.34 5.72
C HIS A 60 -10.00 -18.60 6.91
N LYS A 61 -10.76 -18.33 7.99
CA LYS A 61 -10.19 -17.90 9.28
C LYS A 61 -9.72 -19.12 10.09
N LYS A 62 -8.72 -19.82 9.54
CA LYS A 62 -7.72 -20.70 10.18
C LYS A 62 -6.91 -21.36 9.06
N MET A 63 -5.90 -20.66 8.57
CA MET A 63 -4.72 -21.33 8.06
C MET A 63 -3.59 -21.00 9.03
N PRO A 64 -3.01 -21.97 9.76
CA PRO A 64 -1.65 -21.77 10.27
C PRO A 64 -0.78 -21.38 9.08
N SER A 65 0.11 -20.41 9.29
CA SER A 65 1.09 -19.95 8.30
C SER A 65 1.58 -21.12 7.46
N ALA A 66 1.26 -21.11 6.17
CA ALA A 66 1.81 -22.05 5.20
C ALA A 66 3.28 -21.69 4.94
N ALA A 67 4.11 -21.88 5.96
CA ALA A 67 5.53 -22.12 5.83
C ALA A 67 5.71 -23.61 5.50
N ALA A 68 5.42 -24.01 4.26
CA ALA A 68 5.90 -25.26 3.64
C ALA A 68 5.30 -25.42 2.24
N ALA A 69 6.01 -24.97 1.21
CA ALA A 69 6.07 -25.63 -0.11
C ALA A 69 7.02 -24.86 -1.05
N ILE A 70 8.30 -24.80 -0.71
CA ILE A 70 9.36 -24.78 -1.72
C ILE A 70 10.35 -25.88 -1.31
N THR A 71 10.03 -27.10 -1.72
CA THR A 71 11.04 -28.15 -1.80
C THR A 71 11.98 -27.78 -2.95
N PRO A 72 13.30 -27.65 -2.74
CA PRO A 72 14.21 -27.47 -3.85
C PRO A 72 14.28 -28.80 -4.62
N SER A 73 13.69 -28.83 -5.82
CA SER A 73 13.98 -29.88 -6.79
C SER A 73 15.42 -29.70 -7.27
N ASN A 74 16.27 -30.61 -6.83
CA ASN A 74 17.67 -30.70 -7.21
C ASN A 74 17.74 -31.15 -8.68
N THR A 75 17.93 -30.21 -9.61
CA THR A 75 18.16 -30.54 -11.03
C THR A 75 19.28 -29.65 -11.60
N GLY A 76 20.44 -30.26 -11.81
CA GLY A 76 21.27 -30.04 -13.01
C GLY A 76 21.98 -28.70 -13.16
N MET A 77 23.14 -28.58 -12.52
CA MET A 77 24.42 -28.10 -13.05
C MET A 77 24.44 -27.50 -14.48
N THR A 78 24.76 -26.21 -14.61
CA THR A 78 25.75 -25.73 -15.60
C THR A 78 26.70 -24.71 -14.97
N HIS A 79 27.95 -25.14 -14.93
CA HIS A 79 29.22 -24.46 -14.65
C HIS A 79 29.29 -22.96 -15.02
N TYR A 80 29.74 -22.13 -14.08
CA TYR A 80 30.57 -20.96 -14.38
C TYR A 80 31.61 -20.78 -13.27
N SER A 81 32.89 -20.94 -13.61
CA SER A 81 34.03 -20.81 -12.71
C SER A 81 34.77 -19.48 -12.98
N PRO A 82 35.03 -18.65 -11.97
CA PRO A 82 36.08 -17.63 -12.01
C PRO A 82 37.44 -18.23 -11.63
N PRO A 83 38.58 -17.63 -12.04
CA PRO A 83 39.91 -18.20 -11.83
C PRO A 83 40.40 -18.03 -10.38
N ASP A 84 41.01 -19.10 -9.88
CA ASP A 84 41.60 -19.23 -8.55
C ASP A 84 42.87 -18.40 -8.39
N HIS A 85 43.01 -17.78 -7.21
CA HIS A 85 44.32 -17.46 -6.65
C HIS A 85 44.49 -18.24 -5.34
N ASP A 86 45.45 -19.15 -5.42
CA ASP A 86 45.86 -20.13 -4.43
C ASP A 86 46.59 -19.46 -3.25
N THR A 87 46.31 -19.89 -2.02
CA THR A 87 47.31 -20.26 -0.99
C THR A 87 46.64 -20.62 0.36
N GLY A 88 46.75 -21.91 0.72
CA GLY A 88 47.39 -22.31 1.97
C GLY A 88 46.57 -22.39 3.27
N HIS A 89 46.19 -23.62 3.62
CA HIS A 89 46.22 -24.27 4.95
C HIS A 89 45.55 -23.60 6.18
N ALA A 90 44.50 -24.25 6.71
CA ALA A 90 44.53 -24.96 8.00
C ALA A 90 43.17 -25.58 8.36
N SER A 91 43.22 -26.71 9.05
CA SER A 91 42.13 -27.64 9.34
C SER A 91 41.16 -27.22 10.45
N MET A 92 39.96 -27.82 10.34
CA MET A 92 39.14 -28.42 11.40
C MET A 92 38.10 -27.57 12.15
N SER A 93 36.91 -28.19 12.23
CA SER A 93 35.76 -27.97 13.11
C SER A 93 34.95 -26.68 12.95
N ASP A 94 33.75 -26.79 12.40
CA ASP A 94 32.54 -26.50 13.19
C ASP A 94 31.28 -27.10 12.54
N HIS A 95 30.40 -27.68 13.36
CA HIS A 95 29.06 -28.10 12.93
C HIS A 95 28.20 -26.84 12.78
N GLY A 96 28.04 -26.36 11.54
CA GLY A 96 27.18 -25.23 11.23
C GLY A 96 25.74 -25.46 11.65
N GLN A 97 25.35 -24.90 12.80
CA GLN A 97 23.97 -24.57 13.10
C GLN A 97 23.48 -23.60 12.03
N VAL A 98 22.54 -24.06 11.21
CA VAL A 98 21.76 -23.20 10.33
C VAL A 98 20.86 -22.38 11.24
N ASN A 99 21.32 -21.20 11.66
CA ASN A 99 20.49 -20.25 12.37
C ASN A 99 19.32 -19.88 11.46
N HIS A 100 18.13 -20.31 11.85
CA HIS A 100 16.88 -19.70 11.41
C HIS A 100 17.01 -18.20 11.68
N LEU A 101 17.27 -17.40 10.64
CA LEU A 101 17.08 -15.96 10.68
C LEU A 101 15.59 -15.75 10.94
N THR A 102 15.25 -15.64 12.22
CA THR A 102 13.91 -15.32 12.68
C THR A 102 13.48 -14.01 12.03
N ASP A 103 12.33 -14.05 11.37
CA ASP A 103 11.60 -12.93 10.78
C ASP A 103 11.07 -12.01 11.90
N GLN A 104 11.99 -11.49 12.71
CA GLN A 104 11.68 -10.62 13.84
C GLN A 104 11.48 -9.21 13.32
N LYS A 105 10.23 -8.75 13.35
CA LYS A 105 9.86 -7.34 13.21
C LYS A 105 10.74 -6.51 14.15
N PRO A 106 11.34 -5.39 13.69
CA PRO A 106 12.07 -4.49 14.57
C PRO A 106 11.13 -4.03 15.70
N SER A 107 11.45 -4.40 16.95
CA SER A 107 10.62 -4.07 18.11
C SER A 107 11.00 -2.70 18.64
N ARG A 108 10.00 -1.81 18.77
CA ARG A 108 10.17 -0.50 19.43
C ARG A 108 10.30 -0.56 20.93
N ASP A 109 9.82 -1.65 21.53
CA ASP A 109 9.81 -1.85 22.99
C ASP A 109 11.20 -2.19 23.57
N ASP A 110 12.20 -2.39 22.72
CA ASP A 110 13.58 -2.53 23.16
C ASP A 110 14.14 -1.14 23.51
N PRO A 111 14.57 -0.89 24.76
CA PRO A 111 15.10 0.40 25.19
C PRO A 111 16.40 0.81 24.47
N THR A 112 17.00 -0.09 23.68
CA THR A 112 18.14 0.20 22.80
C THR A 112 17.75 0.39 21.32
N SER A 113 16.47 0.20 20.96
CA SER A 113 16.00 0.33 19.58
C SER A 113 15.97 1.79 19.14
N THR A 114 16.74 2.10 18.09
CA THR A 114 16.69 3.38 17.37
C THR A 114 15.67 3.34 16.22
N SER A 115 14.60 2.55 16.36
CA SER A 115 13.77 2.15 15.23
C SER A 115 12.80 3.25 14.77
N THR A 116 13.07 3.81 13.59
CA THR A 116 12.31 4.92 12.99
C THR A 116 11.16 4.44 12.11
N THR A 117 10.10 5.25 11.96
CA THR A 117 9.00 4.97 11.01
C THR A 117 9.42 5.51 9.65
N ALA A 118 9.36 4.68 8.62
CA ALA A 118 9.61 5.15 7.26
C ALA A 118 8.42 5.96 6.73
N ILE A 119 8.66 7.15 6.19
CA ILE A 119 7.70 7.91 5.39
C ILE A 119 8.11 7.78 3.93
N LEU A 120 7.30 7.09 3.14
CA LEU A 120 7.56 6.85 1.73
C LEU A 120 6.80 7.88 0.90
N LEU A 121 7.52 8.54 -0.01
CA LEU A 121 6.97 9.51 -0.96
C LEU A 121 7.31 9.07 -2.39
N PRO A 122 6.51 8.20 -3.02
CA PRO A 122 6.67 7.85 -4.42
C PRO A 122 6.30 9.04 -5.32
N ILE A 123 7.20 9.40 -6.23
CA ILE A 123 7.00 10.52 -7.16
C ILE A 123 7.21 10.11 -8.61
N TYR A 124 6.46 10.73 -9.53
CA TYR A 124 6.60 10.49 -10.97
C TYR A 124 6.31 11.75 -11.80
N ASN A 125 7.37 12.41 -12.28
CA ASN A 125 7.29 13.63 -13.10
C ASN A 125 6.39 14.73 -12.47
N GLU A 126 6.39 14.82 -11.15
CA GLU A 126 5.61 15.80 -10.38
C GLU A 126 6.25 17.18 -10.40
N ASP A 127 5.49 18.22 -10.04
CA ASP A 127 6.09 19.53 -9.79
C ASP A 127 7.00 19.47 -8.57
N VAL A 128 8.31 19.45 -8.82
CA VAL A 128 9.36 19.37 -7.81
C VAL A 128 9.24 20.49 -6.77
N ALA A 129 8.86 21.70 -7.17
CA ALA A 129 8.73 22.80 -6.21
C ALA A 129 7.59 22.52 -5.22
N TYR A 130 6.45 22.04 -5.71
CA TYR A 130 5.28 21.73 -4.90
C TYR A 130 5.54 20.57 -3.94
N VAL A 131 6.06 19.45 -4.45
CA VAL A 131 6.36 18.25 -3.65
C VAL A 131 7.33 18.55 -2.52
N TYR A 132 8.43 19.24 -2.83
CA TYR A 132 9.47 19.52 -1.83
C TYR A 132 9.03 20.59 -0.83
N ALA A 133 8.19 21.55 -1.22
CA ALA A 133 7.57 22.49 -0.29
C ALA A 133 6.60 21.78 0.68
N GLY A 134 5.84 20.80 0.18
CA GLY A 134 4.97 19.97 1.02
C GLY A 134 5.76 19.12 2.01
N LEU A 135 6.79 18.42 1.53
CA LEU A 135 7.71 17.64 2.36
C LEU A 135 8.39 18.50 3.43
N LYS A 136 8.85 19.70 3.05
CA LYS A 136 9.40 20.69 3.98
C LYS A 136 8.42 21.04 5.09
N SER A 137 7.16 21.28 4.73
CA SER A 137 6.10 21.64 5.68
C SER A 137 5.81 20.51 6.67
N ILE A 138 5.78 19.26 6.20
CA ILE A 138 5.63 18.06 7.05
C ILE A 138 6.80 17.96 8.03
N TYR A 139 8.03 18.07 7.53
CA TYR A 139 9.24 17.96 8.37
C TYR A 139 9.33 19.07 9.41
N GLN A 140 9.04 20.32 9.03
CA GLN A 140 8.99 21.44 9.96
C GLN A 140 7.91 21.26 11.03
N SER A 141 6.75 20.68 10.68
CA SER A 141 5.74 20.30 11.67
C SER A 141 6.33 19.30 12.69
N LEU A 142 7.05 18.28 12.23
CA LEU A 142 7.71 17.31 13.14
C LEU A 142 8.74 17.97 14.04
N GLN A 143 9.57 18.88 13.51
CA GLN A 143 10.56 19.64 14.29
C GLN A 143 9.90 20.53 15.35
N ALA A 144 8.82 21.23 15.00
CA ALA A 144 8.06 22.06 15.93
C ALA A 144 7.45 21.24 17.08
N HIS A 145 7.25 19.94 16.88
CA HIS A 145 6.77 18.99 17.88
C HIS A 145 7.88 18.12 18.49
N HIS A 146 9.16 18.37 18.16
CA HIS A 146 10.33 17.63 18.65
C HIS A 146 10.25 16.11 18.47
N CYS A 147 9.67 15.65 17.36
CA CYS A 147 9.45 14.24 17.08
C CYS A 147 10.06 13.79 15.75
N GLU A 148 10.83 14.66 15.08
CA GLU A 148 11.46 14.37 13.78
C GLU A 148 12.43 13.17 13.84
N GLN A 149 13.00 12.90 15.01
CA GLN A 149 13.92 11.78 15.22
C GLN A 149 13.22 10.41 15.11
N GLN A 150 11.88 10.36 15.21
CA GLN A 150 11.10 9.13 15.10
C GLN A 150 10.83 8.70 13.66
N PHE A 151 11.17 9.55 12.68
CA PHE A 151 10.83 9.35 11.27
C PHE A 151 12.04 9.45 10.36
N GLU A 152 12.01 8.67 9.29
CA GLU A 152 12.94 8.78 8.15
C GLU A 152 12.15 8.84 6.85
N PHE A 153 12.51 9.78 5.98
CA PHE A 153 11.80 10.06 4.75
C PHE A 153 12.52 9.45 3.56
N TYR A 154 11.77 8.81 2.67
CA TYR A 154 12.27 8.20 1.46
C TYR A 154 11.50 8.74 0.26
N ILE A 155 12.16 9.61 -0.51
CA ILE A 155 11.66 10.12 -1.79
C ILE A 155 12.01 9.09 -2.87
N LEU A 156 10.98 8.45 -3.41
CA LEU A 156 11.12 7.30 -4.28
C LEU A 156 10.73 7.66 -5.72
N SER A 157 11.69 8.15 -6.50
CA SER A 157 11.46 8.63 -7.85
C SER A 157 11.42 7.51 -8.89
N ASP A 158 10.34 7.50 -9.68
CA ASP A 158 10.19 6.75 -10.94
C ASP A 158 10.20 7.68 -12.16
N SER A 159 10.56 8.96 -12.00
CA SER A 159 10.60 9.95 -13.09
C SER A 159 11.52 9.49 -14.23
N ASP A 160 11.14 9.79 -15.48
CA ASP A 160 11.88 9.36 -16.68
C ASP A 160 12.46 10.51 -17.50
N LYS A 161 12.04 11.74 -17.19
CA LYS A 161 12.56 12.94 -17.85
C LYS A 161 13.80 13.43 -17.12
N ALA A 162 14.92 13.56 -17.84
CA ALA A 162 16.18 14.07 -17.29
C ALA A 162 16.03 15.44 -16.61
N SER A 163 15.15 16.30 -17.13
CA SER A 163 14.85 17.61 -16.54
C SER A 163 14.22 17.52 -15.15
N TYR A 164 13.39 16.51 -14.88
CA TYR A 164 12.81 16.28 -13.55
C TYR A 164 13.85 15.67 -12.62
N LEU A 165 14.63 14.68 -13.08
CA LEU A 165 15.66 14.04 -12.27
C LEU A 165 16.73 15.01 -11.76
N LEU A 166 17.17 15.95 -12.61
CA LEU A 166 18.12 16.99 -12.21
C LEU A 166 17.53 17.92 -11.14
N LYS A 167 16.27 18.34 -11.34
CA LYS A 167 15.56 19.20 -10.40
C LYS A 167 15.31 18.50 -9.06
N GLU A 168 14.88 17.24 -9.09
CA GLU A 168 14.66 16.42 -7.89
C GLU A 168 15.94 16.30 -7.06
N GLY A 169 17.07 15.93 -7.68
CA GLY A 169 18.34 15.80 -6.98
C GLY A 169 18.84 17.13 -6.38
N ALA A 170 18.69 18.23 -7.11
CA ALA A 170 19.04 19.56 -6.62
C ALA A 170 18.14 19.98 -5.44
N ALA A 171 16.83 19.84 -5.58
CA ALA A 171 15.86 20.18 -4.54
C ALA A 171 16.05 19.34 -3.27
N TRP A 172 16.39 18.05 -3.41
CA TRP A 172 16.71 17.19 -2.28
C TRP A 172 17.95 17.67 -1.52
N THR A 173 19.01 18.04 -2.24
CA THR A 173 20.24 18.55 -1.63
C THR A 173 19.96 19.82 -0.83
N THR A 174 19.28 20.79 -1.44
CA THR A 174 18.88 22.04 -0.79
C THR A 174 17.99 21.80 0.42
N LEU A 175 16.98 20.93 0.30
CA LEU A 175 16.06 20.62 1.40
C LEU A 175 16.79 20.01 2.60
N CYS A 176 17.72 19.08 2.36
CA CYS A 176 18.50 18.45 3.43
C CYS A 176 19.39 19.46 4.17
N GLU A 177 19.94 20.44 3.46
CA GLU A 177 20.76 21.50 4.04
C GLU A 177 19.93 22.49 4.86
N GLU A 178 18.82 22.97 4.29
CA GLU A 178 17.92 23.92 4.96
C GLU A 178 17.34 23.36 6.27
N LEU A 179 17.01 22.07 6.29
CA LEU A 179 16.38 21.41 7.43
C LEU A 179 17.37 20.74 8.38
N ASN A 180 18.67 20.79 8.07
CA ASN A 180 19.71 20.00 8.74
C ASN A 180 19.31 18.51 8.88
N ALA A 181 18.75 17.96 7.79
CA ALA A 181 18.11 16.64 7.76
C ALA A 181 18.96 15.59 7.01
N LYS A 182 20.27 15.83 6.89
CA LYS A 182 21.21 14.88 6.29
C LYS A 182 21.16 13.56 7.06
N GLY A 183 20.91 12.46 6.35
CA GLY A 183 20.75 11.13 6.94
C GLY A 183 19.35 10.80 7.43
N ARG A 184 18.37 11.72 7.32
CA ARG A 184 16.95 11.45 7.59
C ARG A 184 16.06 11.56 6.35
N ILE A 185 16.45 12.35 5.36
CA ILE A 185 15.74 12.46 4.08
C ILE A 185 16.60 11.81 3.01
N HIS A 186 16.11 10.71 2.45
CA HIS A 186 16.78 9.92 1.44
C HIS A 186 16.09 10.10 0.09
N TYR A 187 16.86 10.25 -0.97
CA TYR A 187 16.36 10.28 -2.34
C TYR A 187 16.88 9.09 -3.13
N ARG A 188 15.99 8.44 -3.89
CA ARG A 188 16.34 7.31 -4.75
C ARG A 188 15.54 7.33 -6.04
N HIS A 189 16.26 7.32 -7.17
CA HIS A 189 15.71 7.09 -8.50
C HIS A 189 15.89 5.63 -8.95
N ARG A 190 14.89 5.06 -9.62
CA ARG A 190 14.99 3.73 -10.26
C ARG A 190 15.10 3.83 -11.77
N LYS A 191 16.11 3.19 -12.34
CA LYS A 191 16.27 3.08 -13.80
C LYS A 191 15.22 2.18 -14.47
N HIS A 192 14.84 1.07 -13.81
CA HIS A 192 13.90 0.09 -14.34
C HIS A 192 12.54 0.19 -13.62
N ARG A 193 11.51 0.62 -14.34
CA ARG A 193 10.17 0.91 -13.80
C ARG A 193 9.26 -0.31 -13.90
N VAL A 194 9.48 -1.29 -13.04
CA VAL A 194 8.62 -2.48 -12.95
C VAL A 194 7.50 -2.21 -11.93
N LYS A 195 6.24 -2.51 -12.30
CA LYS A 195 5.04 -2.41 -11.43
C LYS A 195 4.73 -1.02 -10.83
N LYS A 196 5.24 0.07 -11.44
CA LYS A 196 4.96 1.48 -11.05
C LYS A 196 5.11 1.70 -9.52
N LYS A 197 4.18 2.44 -8.89
CA LYS A 197 4.13 2.73 -7.43
C LYS A 197 4.25 1.49 -6.56
N SER A 198 3.50 0.42 -6.87
CA SER A 198 3.55 -0.82 -6.08
C SER A 198 4.92 -1.50 -6.15
N GLY A 199 5.54 -1.53 -7.33
CA GLY A 199 6.90 -2.04 -7.49
C GLY A 199 7.94 -1.15 -6.83
N ASN A 200 7.67 0.15 -6.76
CA ASN A 200 8.53 1.13 -6.10
C ASN A 200 8.61 0.90 -4.60
N ILE A 201 7.44 0.76 -3.97
CA ILE A 201 7.31 0.42 -2.55
C ILE A 201 7.91 -0.98 -2.28
N MET A 202 7.66 -1.95 -3.17
CA MET A 202 8.25 -3.30 -3.03
C MET A 202 9.79 -3.27 -3.05
N ASP A 203 10.40 -2.47 -3.93
CA ASP A 203 11.87 -2.32 -3.95
C ASP A 203 12.39 -1.65 -2.67
N PHE A 204 11.65 -0.68 -2.11
CA PHE A 204 11.97 -0.13 -0.79
C PHE A 204 11.92 -1.22 0.30
N CYS A 205 10.82 -1.98 0.40
CA CYS A 205 10.67 -3.02 1.41
C CYS A 205 11.80 -4.05 1.37
N ARG A 206 12.29 -4.40 0.17
CA ARG A 206 13.40 -5.34 0.00
C ARG A 206 14.76 -4.82 0.47
N ARG A 207 14.98 -3.51 0.43
CA ARG A 207 16.29 -2.90 0.72
C ARG A 207 16.38 -2.32 2.12
N TRP A 208 15.31 -1.70 2.59
CA TRP A 208 15.28 -0.93 3.84
C TRP A 208 14.07 -1.24 4.72
N GLY A 209 13.14 -2.08 4.26
CA GLY A 209 11.92 -2.39 5.02
C GLY A 209 12.20 -3.04 6.39
N ASN A 210 13.31 -3.76 6.52
CA ASN A 210 13.73 -4.37 7.79
C ASN A 210 14.32 -3.38 8.79
N LEU A 211 14.59 -2.13 8.41
CA LEU A 211 15.09 -1.09 9.31
C LEU A 211 13.96 -0.40 10.09
N HIS A 212 12.73 -0.52 9.60
CA HIS A 212 11.59 0.22 10.09
C HIS A 212 10.46 -0.71 10.53
N PRO A 213 9.95 -0.59 11.77
CA PRO A 213 8.81 -1.39 12.22
C PRO A 213 7.54 -1.12 11.39
N TYR A 214 7.37 0.13 10.96
CA TYR A 214 6.23 0.62 10.20
C TYR A 214 6.68 1.51 9.05
N MET A 215 5.81 1.62 8.05
CA MET A 215 5.91 2.62 6.99
C MET A 215 4.58 3.35 6.81
N ILE A 216 4.66 4.64 6.51
CA ILE A 216 3.55 5.49 6.09
C ILE A 216 3.80 5.84 4.62
N VAL A 217 2.85 5.52 3.75
CA VAL A 217 2.94 5.86 2.33
C VAL A 217 2.13 7.12 2.08
N LEU A 218 2.80 8.20 1.69
CA LEU A 218 2.17 9.46 1.30
C LEU A 218 2.17 9.59 -0.23
N ASP A 219 1.09 10.14 -0.78
CA ASP A 219 1.09 10.64 -2.16
C ASP A 219 1.84 11.97 -2.26
N ALA A 220 2.28 12.33 -3.47
CA ALA A 220 3.10 13.51 -3.72
C ALA A 220 2.40 14.85 -3.39
N ASP A 221 1.08 14.82 -3.33
CA ASP A 221 0.19 15.94 -3.01
C ASP A 221 -0.39 15.89 -1.58
N SER A 222 -0.04 14.86 -0.81
CA SER A 222 -0.55 14.67 0.54
C SER A 222 0.26 15.45 1.56
N LEU A 223 -0.44 16.22 2.41
CA LEU A 223 0.12 16.88 3.58
C LEU A 223 -0.42 16.23 4.85
N MET A 224 0.48 15.91 5.77
CA MET A 224 0.11 15.34 7.06
C MET A 224 0.97 15.98 8.16
N GLY A 225 0.32 16.59 9.15
CA GLY A 225 1.02 17.20 10.29
C GLY A 225 1.55 16.16 11.27
N ALA A 226 2.49 16.59 12.13
CA ALA A 226 3.14 15.75 13.12
C ALA A 226 2.14 14.97 13.99
N LYS A 227 1.08 15.63 14.48
CA LYS A 227 0.06 15.01 15.34
C LYS A 227 -0.60 13.80 14.69
N THR A 228 -0.92 13.88 13.40
CA THR A 228 -1.56 12.77 12.68
C THR A 228 -0.56 11.63 12.48
N LEU A 229 0.67 11.95 12.08
CA LEU A 229 1.74 10.95 11.91
C LEU A 229 2.02 10.19 13.21
N THR A 230 2.17 10.89 14.33
CA THR A 230 2.42 10.27 15.63
C THR A 230 1.21 9.48 16.13
N THR A 231 -0.01 9.96 15.89
CA THR A 231 -1.24 9.23 16.24
C THR A 231 -1.31 7.89 15.49
N LEU A 232 -1.03 7.87 14.18
CA LEU A 232 -1.01 6.63 13.40
C LEU A 232 -0.01 5.62 13.95
N VAL A 233 1.18 6.10 14.35
CA VAL A 233 2.21 5.26 14.98
C VAL A 233 1.74 4.71 16.33
N SER A 234 1.23 5.57 17.22
CA SER A 234 0.69 5.11 18.52
C SER A 234 -0.43 4.08 18.35
N MET A 235 -1.34 4.27 17.39
CA MET A 235 -2.40 3.29 17.13
C MET A 235 -1.84 1.93 16.69
N MET A 236 -0.76 1.92 15.90
CA MET A 236 -0.08 0.67 15.52
C MET A 236 0.62 0.02 16.71
N ASP A 237 1.26 0.82 17.58
CA ASP A 237 1.93 0.32 18.79
C ASP A 237 0.93 -0.27 19.80
N GLU A 238 -0.24 0.37 19.97
CA GLU A 238 -1.32 -0.13 20.84
C GLU A 238 -2.01 -1.40 20.31
N ASN A 239 -1.91 -1.67 19.01
CA ASN A 239 -2.64 -2.75 18.35
C ASN A 239 -1.70 -3.64 17.52
N PRO A 240 -0.90 -4.53 18.14
CA PRO A 240 0.14 -5.30 17.45
C PRO A 240 -0.37 -6.27 16.37
N ASN A 241 -1.67 -6.57 16.36
CA ASN A 241 -2.32 -7.43 15.37
C ASN A 241 -2.85 -6.65 14.14
N VAL A 242 -2.74 -5.32 14.14
CA VAL A 242 -3.17 -4.47 13.02
C VAL A 242 -2.03 -4.36 12.00
N GLY A 243 -2.31 -4.74 10.75
CA GLY A 243 -1.36 -4.63 9.64
C GLY A 243 -1.51 -3.37 8.79
N LEU A 244 -2.63 -2.64 8.91
CA LEU A 244 -2.94 -1.48 8.10
C LEU A 244 -3.89 -0.53 8.86
N ILE A 245 -3.54 0.76 8.87
CA ILE A 245 -4.41 1.85 9.32
C ILE A 245 -4.53 2.85 8.17
N GLN A 246 -5.74 3.33 7.92
CA GLN A 246 -6.02 4.33 6.90
C GLN A 246 -6.55 5.61 7.55
N ALA A 247 -5.87 6.73 7.29
CA ALA A 247 -6.37 8.05 7.68
C ALA A 247 -7.39 8.57 6.65
N PRO A 248 -8.43 9.29 7.08
CA PRO A 248 -9.32 9.98 6.15
C PRO A 248 -8.57 11.05 5.34
N LEU A 249 -8.94 11.20 4.07
CA LEU A 249 -8.41 12.23 3.18
C LEU A 249 -9.28 13.49 3.30
N TYR A 250 -8.64 14.65 3.52
CA TYR A 250 -9.33 15.94 3.49
C TYR A 250 -8.75 16.79 2.36
N SER A 251 -9.60 17.18 1.41
CA SER A 251 -9.19 18.04 0.31
C SER A 251 -8.99 19.48 0.80
N THR A 252 -7.80 20.02 0.61
CA THR A 252 -7.49 21.42 0.88
C THR A 252 -7.59 22.24 -0.41
N GLY A 253 -8.15 23.46 -0.34
CA GLY A 253 -8.21 24.38 -1.50
C GLY A 253 -9.40 24.19 -2.43
N MET A 254 -10.46 23.49 -2.01
CA MET A 254 -11.70 23.37 -2.78
C MET A 254 -12.76 24.36 -2.29
N ASP A 255 -12.93 25.48 -3.02
CA ASP A 255 -14.03 26.44 -2.80
C ASP A 255 -15.37 26.00 -3.41
N SER A 256 -15.46 24.77 -3.96
CA SER A 256 -16.70 24.27 -4.59
C SER A 256 -17.58 23.51 -3.59
N LEU A 257 -18.89 23.76 -3.66
CA LEU A 257 -19.89 23.19 -2.75
C LEU A 257 -19.93 21.66 -2.74
N PHE A 258 -19.51 21.00 -3.83
CA PHE A 258 -19.44 19.54 -3.94
C PHE A 258 -18.31 18.92 -3.12
N ALA A 259 -17.25 19.66 -2.80
CA ALA A 259 -16.11 19.16 -2.05
C ALA A 259 -16.37 19.04 -0.54
N ARG A 260 -17.36 19.78 -0.03
CA ARG A 260 -17.69 19.82 1.40
C ARG A 260 -18.59 18.66 1.86
N SER A 261 -19.00 17.78 0.95
CA SER A 261 -19.90 16.67 1.26
C SER A 261 -19.22 15.29 1.26
N GLN A 262 -17.88 15.20 1.28
CA GLN A 262 -17.13 13.95 1.41
C GLN A 262 -16.48 13.81 2.78
#